data_AF-A0A945ZRU9-F1
#
_entry.id   AF-A0A945ZRU9-F1
#
_cell.length_a   1.000
_cell.length_b   1.000
_cell.length_c   1.000
_cell.angle_alpha   90.00
_cell.angle_beta   90.00
_cell.angle_gamma   90.00
#
_symmetry.space_group_name_H-M   'P 1'
#
loop_
_entity.id
_entity.type
_entity.pdbx_description
1 polymer ?
#
loop_
_entity_poly.entity_id
_entity_poly.type
_entity_poly.pdbx_seq_one_letter_code
_entity_poly.pdbx_strand_id
1 'polypeptide(L)'
;MSLKSLLSRPIARISAARETKKAGEPHARQSRLLQDLLKRAQNTAFGRDHGLQSGMTLEQFQAAVPIRDYEGLKPWVDRAVKGEADVLWPGLPDYFCKTSGTTSGAKFIPITPDSMPNHTGSARNALLQYIHNSKNARFVDGKMIFLQGSPKLSNTDGGILMGRLSGIVAHHIPDYLQANRLPSFEANCTEPWEAKVNAIVEETKNEDLRLISGIPSWVQNYFERLLEVTGAANVKEVFPNFELFVFGGVAFEPYRERFRTLIGDEVDTVELFPASEGFFAYQDQLKGEGLRLNIDDGIFYEFIPAAEYFESNRRRLGLHEVELGVQYALIITSNAGLWCYDIGDTIKFVSMEPYRLVVTGRIKHFTSAFGEHVIAEEVEGAVQDAMASAGGVVTEFHVAPEVSPANGLPFHEWFIEFSELPPDVEAFAKAVNEGVLKRNPYYHDLISGAILQNAKVRLLEKGAFHQAMANRGKLGGQNKPPRLANGRDFAAELERLTQH
;
A
#
# COMPACT_ATOMS: atom_id res chain seq x y z
N MET A 1 32.62 -10.24 6.33
CA MET A 1 32.05 -8.88 6.43
C MET A 1 32.85 -7.98 5.53
N SER A 2 32.22 -7.33 4.56
CA SER A 2 32.89 -6.35 3.70
C SER A 2 33.07 -5.00 4.41
N LEU A 3 33.86 -4.10 3.80
CA LEU A 3 33.96 -2.71 4.22
C LEU A 3 32.58 -2.00 4.22
N LYS A 4 31.67 -2.37 3.30
CA LYS A 4 30.30 -1.84 3.27
C LYS A 4 29.58 -2.20 4.56
N SER A 5 29.56 -3.48 4.94
CA SER A 5 28.92 -3.95 6.19
C SER A 5 29.52 -3.31 7.45
N LEU A 6 30.85 -3.14 7.49
CA LEU A 6 31.54 -2.47 8.60
C LEU A 6 31.14 -1.01 8.76
N LEU A 7 31.04 -0.27 7.65
CA LEU A 7 30.64 1.14 7.62
C LEU A 7 29.13 1.34 7.79
N SER A 8 28.30 0.35 7.43
CA SER A 8 26.85 0.43 7.56
C SER A 8 26.39 0.62 9.00
N ARG A 9 27.06 0.01 9.99
CA ARG A 9 26.68 0.10 11.41
C ARG A 9 26.81 1.52 12.01
N PRO A 10 27.95 2.24 11.88
CA PRO A 10 28.04 3.61 12.36
C PRO A 10 27.10 4.56 11.61
N ILE A 11 26.95 4.40 10.29
CA ILE A 11 26.00 5.19 9.48
C ILE A 11 24.57 4.96 9.97
N ALA A 12 24.19 3.70 10.21
CA ALA A 12 22.89 3.32 10.76
C ALA A 12 22.62 3.98 12.11
N ARG A 13 23.62 4.02 13.01
CA ARG A 13 23.49 4.70 14.31
C ARG A 13 23.26 6.21 14.17
N ILE A 14 24.00 6.88 13.28
CA ILE A 14 23.83 8.32 13.02
C ILE A 14 22.45 8.58 12.43
N SER A 15 22.02 7.77 11.46
CA SER A 15 20.70 7.88 10.85
C SER A 15 19.60 7.68 11.88
N ALA A 16 19.68 6.63 12.71
CA ALA A 16 18.72 6.35 13.77
C ALA A 16 18.55 7.53 14.73
N ALA A 17 19.66 8.14 15.15
CA ALA A 17 19.65 9.31 16.02
C ALA A 17 19.00 10.53 15.34
N ARG A 18 19.31 10.78 14.06
CA ARG A 18 18.69 11.85 13.27
C ARG A 18 17.18 11.66 13.15
N GLU A 19 16.73 10.46 12.81
CA GLU A 19 15.31 10.17 12.64
C GLU A 19 14.56 10.22 13.97
N THR A 20 15.19 9.80 15.07
CA THR A 20 14.63 9.97 16.42
C THR A 20 14.44 11.45 16.76
N LYS A 21 15.43 12.30 16.43
CA LYS A 21 15.32 13.75 16.61
C LYS A 21 14.20 14.37 15.76
N LYS A 22 14.03 13.90 14.52
CA LYS A 22 12.93 14.31 13.63
C LYS A 22 11.56 13.89 14.13
N ALA A 23 11.45 12.72 14.78
CA ALA A 23 10.20 12.26 15.36
C ALA A 23 9.80 13.03 16.64
N GLY A 24 10.74 13.73 17.28
CA GLY A 24 10.48 14.59 18.44
C GLY A 24 9.79 15.91 18.07
N GLU A 25 8.97 16.43 18.99
CA GLU A 25 8.15 17.64 18.81
C GLU A 25 7.26 17.61 17.56
N PRO A 26 6.48 16.52 17.34
CA PRO A 26 5.81 16.27 16.06
C PRO A 26 4.83 17.36 15.65
N HIS A 27 4.10 17.94 16.59
CA HIS A 27 3.12 19.01 16.32
C HIS A 27 3.80 20.30 15.87
N ALA A 28 4.90 20.69 16.52
CA ALA A 28 5.67 21.87 16.15
C ALA A 28 6.30 21.72 14.75
N ARG A 29 6.75 20.50 14.41
CA ARG A 29 7.29 20.21 13.07
C ARG A 29 6.22 20.25 11.99
N GLN A 30 5.07 19.61 12.22
CA GLN A 30 3.95 19.67 11.27
C GLN A 30 3.44 21.09 11.07
N SER A 31 3.35 21.90 12.14
CA SER A 31 3.01 23.32 12.04
C SER A 31 4.02 24.11 11.20
N ARG A 32 5.34 23.94 11.45
CA ARG A 32 6.39 24.58 10.65
C ARG A 32 6.33 24.14 9.19
N LEU A 33 6.16 22.85 8.94
CA LEU A 33 6.08 22.30 7.60
C LEU A 33 4.91 22.89 6.82
N LEU A 34 3.72 23.02 7.44
CA LEU A 34 2.58 23.69 6.82
C LEU A 34 2.94 25.13 6.43
N GLN A 35 3.58 25.90 7.31
CA GLN A 35 4.00 27.27 7.01
C GLN A 35 5.00 27.34 5.85
N ASP A 36 5.95 26.41 5.78
CA ASP A 36 6.92 26.32 4.69
C ASP A 36 6.25 25.97 3.36
N LEU A 37 5.29 25.04 3.37
CA LEU A 37 4.49 24.66 2.20
C LEU A 37 3.69 25.86 1.68
N LEU A 38 2.95 26.55 2.55
CA LEU A 38 2.15 27.72 2.21
C LEU A 38 3.02 28.84 1.61
N LYS A 39 4.15 29.14 2.27
CA LYS A 39 5.08 30.18 1.82
C LYS A 39 5.64 29.90 0.43
N ARG A 40 6.01 28.65 0.14
CA ARG A 40 6.56 28.28 -1.18
C ARG A 40 5.48 28.26 -2.26
N ALA A 41 4.26 27.85 -1.92
CA ALA A 41 3.20 27.64 -2.89
C ALA A 41 2.33 28.86 -3.19
N GLN A 42 2.38 29.93 -2.37
CA GLN A 42 1.50 31.10 -2.51
C GLN A 42 1.47 31.73 -3.91
N ASN A 43 2.59 31.64 -4.66
CA ASN A 43 2.72 32.20 -6.00
C ASN A 43 2.45 31.19 -7.12
N THR A 44 2.03 29.97 -6.79
CA THR A 44 1.59 28.98 -7.80
C THR A 44 0.17 29.30 -8.27
N ALA A 45 -0.27 28.71 -9.38
CA ALA A 45 -1.66 28.83 -9.83
C ALA A 45 -2.63 28.33 -8.74
N PHE A 46 -2.38 27.14 -8.18
CA PHE A 46 -3.18 26.60 -7.09
C PHE A 46 -3.18 27.53 -5.87
N GLY A 47 -2.00 28.07 -5.52
CA GLY A 47 -1.83 29.01 -4.42
C GLY A 47 -2.68 30.26 -4.57
N ARG A 48 -2.70 30.86 -5.77
CA ARG A 48 -3.55 32.02 -6.08
C ARG A 48 -5.03 31.68 -6.06
N ASP A 49 -5.42 30.54 -6.64
CA ASP A 49 -6.83 30.11 -6.74
C ASP A 49 -7.47 29.91 -5.36
N HIS A 50 -6.67 29.56 -4.34
CA HIS A 50 -7.12 29.35 -2.96
C HIS A 50 -6.64 30.44 -1.99
N GLY A 51 -6.01 31.50 -2.50
CA GLY A 51 -5.50 32.59 -1.67
C GLY A 51 -4.47 32.17 -0.63
N LEU A 52 -3.67 31.12 -0.87
CA LEU A 52 -2.67 30.63 0.08
C LEU A 52 -1.67 31.73 0.44
N GLN A 53 -1.43 31.90 1.74
CA GLN A 53 -0.52 32.89 2.28
C GLN A 53 0.31 32.30 3.41
N SER A 54 1.58 32.70 3.49
CA SER A 54 2.39 32.43 4.67
C SER A 54 1.75 33.08 5.91
N GLY A 55 1.72 32.38 7.03
CA GLY A 55 1.12 32.85 8.28
C GLY A 55 -0.34 32.46 8.49
N MET A 56 -0.99 31.79 7.53
CA MET A 56 -2.33 31.25 7.75
C MET A 56 -2.36 30.26 8.93
N THR A 57 -3.41 30.33 9.75
CA THR A 57 -3.66 29.29 10.75
C THR A 57 -4.13 28.00 10.09
N LEU A 58 -4.13 26.88 10.84
CA LEU A 58 -4.65 25.61 10.34
C LEU A 58 -6.11 25.75 9.90
N GLU A 59 -6.93 26.44 10.68
CA GLU A 59 -8.35 26.66 10.39
C GLU A 59 -8.54 27.51 9.13
N GLN A 60 -7.71 28.55 8.93
CA GLN A 60 -7.75 29.38 7.72
C GLN A 60 -7.35 28.57 6.48
N PHE A 61 -6.28 27.77 6.58
CA PHE A 61 -5.88 26.86 5.52
C PHE A 61 -6.99 25.86 5.20
N GLN A 62 -7.61 25.28 6.25
CA GLN A 62 -8.68 24.32 6.10
C GLN A 62 -9.93 24.93 5.43
N ALA A 63 -10.29 26.16 5.79
CA ALA A 63 -11.39 26.88 5.14
C ALA A 63 -11.09 27.22 3.67
N ALA A 64 -9.84 27.54 3.36
CA ALA A 64 -9.41 27.89 2.00
C ALA A 64 -9.31 26.68 1.07
N VAL A 65 -8.86 25.52 1.56
CA VAL A 65 -8.56 24.35 0.73
C VAL A 65 -9.44 23.16 1.14
N PRO A 66 -10.47 22.79 0.36
CA PRO A 66 -11.30 21.63 0.66
C PRO A 66 -10.56 20.31 0.38
N ILE A 67 -11.03 19.21 0.98
CA ILE A 67 -10.54 17.86 0.69
C ILE A 67 -10.84 17.51 -0.76
N ARG A 68 -9.87 16.93 -1.46
CA ARG A 68 -10.03 16.48 -2.85
C ARG A 68 -9.43 15.11 -3.05
N ASP A 69 -10.07 14.29 -3.87
CA ASP A 69 -9.40 13.16 -4.51
C ASP A 69 -8.74 13.62 -5.82
N TYR A 70 -8.25 12.66 -6.60
CA TYR A 70 -7.57 12.94 -7.86
C TYR A 70 -8.42 13.73 -8.86
N GLU A 71 -9.72 13.43 -8.96
CA GLU A 71 -10.61 14.13 -9.89
C GLU A 71 -10.73 15.61 -9.51
N GLY A 72 -10.76 15.89 -8.21
CA GLY A 72 -10.77 17.26 -7.69
C GLY A 72 -9.49 18.04 -8.01
N LEU A 73 -8.32 17.39 -8.02
CA LEU A 73 -7.03 18.04 -8.37
C LEU A 73 -6.72 18.03 -9.88
N LYS A 74 -7.42 17.21 -10.65
CA LYS A 74 -7.18 16.99 -12.08
C LYS A 74 -7.04 18.28 -12.90
N PRO A 75 -7.82 19.37 -12.69
CA PRO A 75 -7.67 20.59 -13.48
C PRO A 75 -6.27 21.23 -13.41
N TRP A 76 -5.61 21.15 -12.26
CA TRP A 76 -4.23 21.64 -12.08
C TRP A 76 -3.21 20.59 -12.51
N VAL A 77 -3.46 19.31 -12.25
CA VAL A 77 -2.59 18.22 -12.70
C VAL A 77 -2.47 18.21 -14.22
N ASP A 78 -3.58 18.33 -14.96
CA ASP A 78 -3.59 18.34 -16.42
C ASP A 78 -2.74 19.48 -17.01
N ARG A 79 -2.75 20.65 -16.36
CA ARG A 79 -1.92 21.80 -16.75
C ARG A 79 -0.44 21.50 -16.55
N ALA A 80 -0.08 20.94 -15.39
CA ALA A 80 1.29 20.54 -15.11
C ALA A 80 1.78 19.41 -16.05
N VAL A 81 0.91 18.43 -16.37
CA VAL A 81 1.20 17.35 -17.34
C VAL A 81 1.47 17.89 -18.74
N LYS A 82 0.82 18.99 -19.13
CA LYS A 82 1.05 19.74 -20.37
C LYS A 82 2.29 20.65 -20.34
N GLY A 83 3.06 20.63 -19.24
CA GLY A 83 4.32 21.37 -19.12
C GLY A 83 4.16 22.81 -18.64
N GLU A 84 3.00 23.18 -18.09
CA GLU A 84 2.84 24.48 -17.43
C GLU A 84 3.55 24.47 -16.07
N ALA A 85 4.47 25.43 -15.86
CA ALA A 85 5.22 25.60 -14.62
C ALA A 85 4.41 26.35 -13.55
N ASP A 86 4.82 26.20 -12.29
CA ASP A 86 4.26 26.93 -11.14
C ASP A 86 2.74 26.70 -10.95
N VAL A 87 2.25 25.50 -11.28
CA VAL A 87 0.81 25.17 -11.17
C VAL A 87 0.45 24.66 -9.78
N LEU A 88 0.94 23.47 -9.41
CA LEU A 88 0.68 22.80 -8.12
C LEU A 88 1.78 23.04 -7.08
N TRP A 89 3.00 23.23 -7.56
CA TRP A 89 4.22 23.49 -6.79
C TRP A 89 5.14 24.38 -7.63
N PRO A 90 6.07 25.16 -7.05
CA PRO A 90 7.00 25.98 -7.83
C PRO A 90 7.83 25.16 -8.82
N GLY A 91 8.01 25.69 -10.02
CA GLY A 91 8.71 25.05 -11.13
C GLY A 91 7.89 23.92 -11.80
N LEU A 92 8.60 22.97 -12.39
CA LEU A 92 8.03 21.77 -13.02
C LEU A 92 8.34 20.55 -12.14
N PRO A 93 7.44 19.55 -12.07
CA PRO A 93 7.79 18.24 -11.55
C PRO A 93 8.91 17.60 -12.39
N ASP A 94 9.81 16.87 -11.73
CA ASP A 94 10.82 16.06 -12.43
C ASP A 94 10.17 14.86 -13.11
N TYR A 95 9.13 14.31 -12.46
CA TYR A 95 8.40 13.15 -12.97
C TYR A 95 6.91 13.23 -12.70
N PHE A 96 6.14 12.47 -13.48
CA PHE A 96 4.80 12.02 -13.10
C PHE A 96 4.77 10.51 -12.86
N CYS A 97 4.35 10.11 -11.67
CA CYS A 97 3.99 8.72 -11.42
C CYS A 97 2.63 8.42 -12.03
N LYS A 98 2.61 7.53 -13.02
CA LYS A 98 1.40 7.01 -13.66
C LYS A 98 0.83 5.86 -12.83
N THR A 99 -0.34 6.04 -12.24
CA THR A 99 -1.05 4.99 -11.49
C THR A 99 -2.30 4.55 -12.23
N SER A 100 -2.64 3.27 -12.09
CA SER A 100 -3.85 2.68 -12.69
C SER A 100 -4.95 2.76 -11.66
N GLY A 101 -5.78 3.80 -11.70
CA GLY A 101 -6.89 3.83 -10.76
C GLY A 101 -7.75 5.06 -10.80
N THR A 102 -8.67 5.15 -11.74
CA THR A 102 -9.97 5.83 -11.56
C THR A 102 -10.96 5.28 -12.59
N THR A 103 -12.23 5.66 -12.45
CA THR A 103 -13.28 5.54 -13.46
C THR A 103 -13.00 6.38 -14.71
N SER A 104 -12.08 7.36 -14.65
CA SER A 104 -11.78 8.36 -15.68
C SER A 104 -10.47 8.11 -16.45
N GLY A 105 -9.62 7.20 -15.99
CA GLY A 105 -8.33 6.85 -16.63
C GLY A 105 -7.16 6.71 -15.66
N ALA A 106 -5.94 6.91 -16.18
CA ALA A 106 -4.71 6.86 -15.38
C ALA A 106 -4.56 8.16 -14.56
N LYS A 107 -4.09 8.03 -13.31
CA LYS A 107 -3.69 9.19 -12.50
C LYS A 107 -2.24 9.56 -12.80
N PHE A 108 -1.93 10.85 -12.75
CA PHE A 108 -0.58 11.39 -12.88
C PHE A 108 -0.23 12.14 -11.60
N ILE A 109 0.50 11.46 -10.71
CA ILE A 109 0.91 12.05 -9.42
C ILE A 109 2.28 12.73 -9.62
N PRO A 110 2.41 14.04 -9.36
CA PRO A 110 3.66 14.76 -9.52
C PRO A 110 4.72 14.27 -8.54
N ILE A 111 5.98 14.22 -8.98
CA ILE A 111 7.16 14.07 -8.13
C ILE A 111 8.08 15.24 -8.44
N THR A 112 8.37 16.04 -7.43
CA THR A 112 9.19 17.26 -7.54
C THR A 112 10.61 16.98 -7.03
N PRO A 113 11.58 17.86 -7.35
CA PRO A 113 12.91 17.80 -6.74
C PRO A 113 12.85 17.79 -5.20
N ASP A 114 11.87 18.47 -4.62
CA ASP A 114 11.68 18.56 -3.17
C ASP A 114 11.07 17.29 -2.56
N SER A 115 10.25 16.54 -3.31
CA SER A 115 9.57 15.34 -2.80
C SER A 115 10.37 14.05 -3.02
N MET A 116 11.26 13.99 -4.02
CA MET A 116 12.08 12.80 -4.27
C MET A 116 12.92 12.31 -3.06
N PRO A 117 13.49 13.20 -2.21
CA PRO A 117 14.19 12.79 -1.00
C PRO A 117 13.30 12.04 0.01
N ASN A 118 11.99 12.31 0.05
CA ASN A 118 11.06 11.57 0.91
C ASN A 118 10.97 10.09 0.48
N HIS A 119 10.81 9.82 -0.81
CA HIS A 119 10.72 8.44 -1.33
C HIS A 119 12.03 7.65 -1.14
N THR A 120 13.14 8.19 -1.64
CA THR A 120 14.44 7.49 -1.62
C THR A 120 15.07 7.48 -0.23
N GLY A 121 14.95 8.58 0.52
CA GLY A 121 15.48 8.72 1.86
C GLY A 121 14.77 7.81 2.85
N SER A 122 13.45 7.69 2.80
CA SER A 122 12.68 6.85 3.72
C SER A 122 12.98 5.36 3.53
N ALA A 123 13.06 4.88 2.28
CA ALA A 123 13.43 3.51 1.98
C ALA A 123 14.83 3.17 2.52
N ARG A 124 15.81 4.07 2.32
CA ARG A 124 17.15 3.93 2.89
C ARG A 124 17.11 3.93 4.43
N ASN A 125 16.36 4.86 5.02
CA ASN A 125 16.29 5.02 6.47
C ASN A 125 15.67 3.78 7.14
N ALA A 126 14.69 3.12 6.51
CA ALA A 126 14.13 1.86 7.00
C ALA A 126 15.18 0.75 7.10
N LEU A 127 16.00 0.56 6.05
CA LEU A 127 17.10 -0.42 6.06
C LEU A 127 18.18 -0.07 7.09
N LEU A 128 18.52 1.21 7.22
CA LEU A 128 19.48 1.68 8.23
C LEU A 128 18.94 1.48 9.65
N GLN A 129 17.63 1.67 9.87
CA GLN A 129 17.00 1.39 11.17
C GLN A 129 17.01 -0.11 11.48
N TYR A 130 16.72 -0.96 10.51
CA TYR A 130 16.90 -2.40 10.65
C TYR A 130 18.33 -2.74 11.09
N ILE A 131 19.36 -2.26 10.37
CA ILE A 131 20.77 -2.48 10.73
C ILE A 131 21.08 -1.95 12.13
N HIS A 132 20.55 -0.79 12.50
CA HIS A 132 20.75 -0.20 13.81
C HIS A 132 20.20 -1.09 14.92
N ASN A 133 19.01 -1.66 14.74
CA ASN A 133 18.31 -2.42 15.78
C ASN A 133 18.77 -3.88 15.84
N SER A 134 18.91 -4.55 14.70
CA SER A 134 19.35 -5.95 14.62
C SER A 134 20.85 -6.10 14.84
N LYS A 135 21.62 -5.01 14.65
CA LYS A 135 23.08 -5.04 14.49
C LYS A 135 23.53 -5.91 13.31
N ASN A 136 22.60 -6.36 12.47
CA ASN A 136 22.85 -7.17 11.30
C ASN A 136 22.96 -6.29 10.06
N ALA A 137 24.11 -6.39 9.38
CA ALA A 137 24.36 -5.71 8.11
C ALA A 137 24.94 -6.70 7.08
N ARG A 138 24.75 -8.01 7.26
CA ARG A 138 25.32 -9.03 6.36
C ARG A 138 24.62 -9.03 5.01
N PHE A 139 23.35 -8.65 4.94
CA PHE A 139 22.60 -8.57 3.68
C PHE A 139 23.24 -7.59 2.70
N VAL A 140 23.95 -6.57 3.19
CA VAL A 140 24.66 -5.57 2.39
C VAL A 140 25.83 -6.16 1.59
N ASP A 141 26.34 -7.32 2.02
CA ASP A 141 27.46 -7.99 1.36
C ASP A 141 27.04 -8.88 0.17
N GLY A 142 25.74 -9.16 0.01
CA GLY A 142 25.21 -10.01 -1.06
C GLY A 142 24.39 -9.26 -2.11
N LYS A 143 23.69 -10.03 -2.94
CA LYS A 143 22.74 -9.50 -3.92
C LYS A 143 21.41 -9.15 -3.26
N MET A 144 20.76 -8.14 -3.83
CA MET A 144 19.48 -7.61 -3.38
C MET A 144 18.52 -7.55 -4.56
N ILE A 145 17.41 -8.25 -4.49
CA ILE A 145 16.34 -8.13 -5.49
C ILE A 145 15.40 -7.00 -5.08
N PHE A 146 15.07 -6.13 -6.02
CA PHE A 146 13.89 -5.26 -5.91
C PHE A 146 12.90 -5.61 -7.04
N LEU A 147 11.86 -6.38 -6.72
CA LEU A 147 10.78 -6.71 -7.65
C LEU A 147 9.88 -5.49 -7.84
N GLN A 148 10.06 -4.82 -8.97
CA GLN A 148 9.46 -3.52 -9.25
C GLN A 148 8.68 -3.48 -10.57
N GLY A 149 7.94 -2.39 -10.78
CA GLY A 149 7.41 -2.04 -12.09
C GLY A 149 8.52 -1.72 -13.09
N SER A 150 8.17 -1.62 -14.37
CA SER A 150 9.13 -1.29 -15.42
C SER A 150 9.83 0.06 -15.13
N PRO A 151 11.18 0.13 -15.19
CA PRO A 151 11.95 1.37 -15.07
C PRO A 151 11.95 2.19 -16.35
N LYS A 152 11.30 1.71 -17.42
CA LYS A 152 11.12 2.46 -18.66
C LYS A 152 10.28 3.70 -18.39
N LEU A 153 10.85 4.85 -18.72
CA LEU A 153 10.18 6.13 -18.68
C LEU A 153 9.67 6.50 -20.08
N SER A 154 8.62 7.30 -20.11
CA SER A 154 8.04 7.90 -21.31
C SER A 154 7.79 9.38 -21.05
N ASN A 155 7.54 10.19 -22.07
CA ASN A 155 7.23 11.60 -21.86
C ASN A 155 5.72 11.81 -21.80
N THR A 156 5.28 12.74 -20.96
CA THR A 156 3.96 13.36 -21.08
C THR A 156 3.92 14.25 -22.32
N ASP A 157 2.72 14.71 -22.71
CA ASP A 157 2.54 15.67 -23.80
C ASP A 157 3.31 16.99 -23.56
N GLY A 158 3.52 17.35 -22.30
CA GLY A 158 4.34 18.49 -21.87
C GLY A 158 5.84 18.23 -21.79
N GLY A 159 6.32 17.04 -22.17
CA GLY A 159 7.75 16.70 -22.18
C GLY A 159 8.35 16.32 -20.82
N ILE A 160 7.53 16.13 -19.78
CA ILE A 160 7.99 15.67 -18.46
C ILE A 160 8.04 14.14 -18.44
N LEU A 161 9.04 13.56 -17.79
CA LEU A 161 9.18 12.11 -17.69
C LEU A 161 8.04 11.51 -16.86
N MET A 162 7.52 10.37 -17.28
CA MET A 162 6.48 9.62 -16.59
C MET A 162 6.77 8.12 -16.57
N GLY A 163 6.37 7.47 -15.48
CA GLY A 163 6.58 6.04 -15.26
C GLY A 163 5.87 5.53 -14.01
N ARG A 164 6.13 4.29 -13.61
CA ARG A 164 5.68 3.77 -12.30
C ARG A 164 6.63 4.26 -11.22
N LEU A 165 6.13 4.52 -10.00
CA LEU A 165 6.96 5.00 -8.88
C LEU A 165 8.22 4.16 -8.68
N SER A 166 8.06 2.84 -8.58
CA SER A 166 9.17 1.91 -8.36
C SER A 166 10.19 1.91 -9.52
N GLY A 167 9.74 2.19 -10.74
CA GLY A 167 10.60 2.40 -11.89
C GLY A 167 11.34 3.75 -11.85
N ILE A 168 10.67 4.82 -11.45
CA ILE A 168 11.26 6.17 -11.29
C ILE A 168 12.35 6.16 -10.23
N VAL A 169 12.07 5.65 -9.02
CA VAL A 169 13.04 5.64 -7.92
C VAL A 169 14.30 4.81 -8.24
N ALA A 170 14.21 3.84 -9.15
CA ALA A 170 15.36 3.04 -9.58
C ALA A 170 16.45 3.88 -10.25
N HIS A 171 16.10 5.02 -10.87
CA HIS A 171 17.04 5.97 -11.49
C HIS A 171 17.76 6.86 -10.46
N HIS A 172 17.30 6.88 -9.20
CA HIS A 172 17.90 7.69 -8.13
C HIS A 172 18.77 6.86 -7.17
N ILE A 173 18.91 5.56 -7.40
CA ILE A 173 19.78 4.70 -6.60
C ILE A 173 21.23 4.94 -7.04
N PRO A 174 22.15 5.34 -6.13
CA PRO A 174 23.55 5.57 -6.47
C PRO A 174 24.25 4.35 -7.07
N ASP A 175 25.14 4.58 -8.03
CA ASP A 175 25.85 3.52 -8.79
C ASP A 175 26.57 2.49 -7.91
N TYR A 176 27.17 2.92 -6.80
CA TYR A 176 27.86 2.02 -5.88
C TYR A 176 26.93 1.00 -5.17
N LEU A 177 25.62 1.29 -5.13
CA LEU A 177 24.58 0.38 -4.65
C LEU A 177 23.98 -0.46 -5.79
N GLN A 178 24.04 0.01 -7.04
CA GLN A 178 23.52 -0.73 -8.20
C GLN A 178 24.26 -2.06 -8.44
N ALA A 179 25.55 -2.15 -8.12
CA ALA A 179 26.34 -3.37 -8.32
C ALA A 179 25.82 -4.61 -7.55
N ASN A 180 25.15 -4.39 -6.42
CA ASN A 180 24.54 -5.44 -5.61
C ASN A 180 23.07 -5.68 -5.99
N ARG A 181 22.49 -4.85 -6.85
CA ARG A 181 21.06 -4.83 -7.13
C ARG A 181 20.72 -5.67 -8.34
N LEU A 182 19.70 -6.47 -8.19
CA LEU A 182 19.04 -7.26 -9.23
C LEU A 182 17.54 -6.90 -9.24
N PRO A 183 16.81 -7.18 -10.32
CA PRO A 183 17.31 -7.65 -11.62
C PRO A 183 17.82 -6.51 -12.50
N SER A 184 18.46 -6.85 -13.62
CA SER A 184 18.94 -5.92 -14.65
C SER A 184 17.82 -5.02 -15.20
N PHE A 185 18.20 -3.93 -15.87
CA PHE A 185 17.23 -3.04 -16.54
C PHE A 185 16.42 -3.79 -17.59
N GLU A 186 17.07 -4.67 -18.36
CA GLU A 186 16.44 -5.48 -19.42
C GLU A 186 15.40 -6.44 -18.84
N ALA A 187 15.77 -7.27 -17.86
CA ALA A 187 14.82 -8.16 -17.18
C ALA A 187 13.67 -7.39 -16.52
N ASN A 188 13.94 -6.19 -15.99
CA ASN A 188 12.89 -5.35 -15.42
C ASN A 188 11.91 -4.76 -16.46
N CYS A 189 12.33 -4.65 -17.72
CA CYS A 189 11.50 -4.15 -18.82
C CYS A 189 10.77 -5.27 -19.58
N THR A 190 11.03 -6.53 -19.25
CA THR A 190 10.35 -7.67 -19.86
C THR A 190 8.85 -7.64 -19.57
N GLU A 191 8.05 -7.93 -20.60
CA GLU A 191 6.60 -8.11 -20.53
C GLU A 191 6.22 -9.32 -21.40
N PRO A 192 5.18 -10.10 -21.07
CA PRO A 192 4.27 -9.97 -19.92
C PRO A 192 4.90 -10.39 -18.58
N TRP A 193 4.17 -10.21 -17.47
CA TRP A 193 4.66 -10.46 -16.10
C TRP A 193 5.31 -11.84 -15.90
N GLU A 194 4.72 -12.90 -16.44
CA GLU A 194 5.27 -14.26 -16.32
C GLU A 194 6.64 -14.39 -16.98
N ALA A 195 6.82 -13.81 -18.17
CA ALA A 195 8.11 -13.78 -18.86
C ALA A 195 9.14 -12.96 -18.08
N LYS A 196 8.71 -11.86 -17.44
CA LYS A 196 9.56 -11.09 -16.53
C LYS A 196 10.03 -11.92 -15.34
N VAL A 197 9.13 -12.61 -14.65
CA VAL A 197 9.50 -13.44 -13.49
C VAL A 197 10.50 -14.53 -13.91
N ASN A 198 10.28 -15.16 -15.07
CA ASN A 198 11.24 -16.12 -15.64
C ASN A 198 12.63 -15.51 -15.88
N ALA A 199 12.69 -14.33 -16.51
CA ALA A 199 13.96 -13.65 -16.76
C ALA A 199 14.69 -13.32 -15.44
N ILE A 200 13.95 -12.87 -14.43
CA ILE A 200 14.50 -12.57 -13.09
C ILE A 200 15.02 -13.85 -12.43
N VAL A 201 14.28 -14.96 -12.48
CA VAL A 201 14.72 -16.25 -11.93
C VAL A 201 16.01 -16.73 -12.60
N GLU A 202 16.10 -16.67 -13.93
CA GLU A 202 17.31 -17.05 -14.66
C GLU A 202 18.52 -16.18 -14.29
N GLU A 203 18.32 -14.88 -14.10
CA GLU A 203 19.38 -13.95 -13.67
C GLU A 203 19.83 -14.18 -12.22
N THR A 204 18.95 -14.68 -11.36
CA THR A 204 19.16 -14.67 -9.89
C THR A 204 19.44 -16.04 -9.28
N LYS A 205 19.03 -17.16 -9.91
CA LYS A 205 19.08 -18.51 -9.28
C LYS A 205 20.46 -19.00 -8.86
N ASN A 206 21.54 -18.43 -9.39
CA ASN A 206 22.92 -18.79 -9.07
C ASN A 206 23.65 -17.72 -8.23
N GLU A 207 22.93 -16.69 -7.78
CA GLU A 207 23.50 -15.56 -7.06
C GLU A 207 23.39 -15.72 -5.54
N ASP A 208 24.25 -15.01 -4.80
CA ASP A 208 24.18 -14.94 -3.32
C ASP A 208 23.11 -13.92 -2.89
N LEU A 209 21.83 -14.27 -3.05
CA LEU A 209 20.71 -13.44 -2.64
C LEU A 209 20.61 -13.35 -1.12
N ARG A 210 20.60 -12.14 -0.58
CA ARG A 210 20.46 -11.90 0.86
C ARG A 210 19.25 -11.06 1.26
N LEU A 211 18.77 -10.23 0.34
CA LEU A 211 17.59 -9.38 0.51
C LEU A 211 16.67 -9.48 -0.70
N ILE A 212 15.36 -9.56 -0.47
CA ILE A 212 14.36 -9.30 -1.50
C ILE A 212 13.40 -8.21 -1.03
N SER A 213 13.05 -7.31 -1.94
CA SER A 213 12.08 -6.24 -1.71
C SER A 213 10.99 -6.30 -2.75
N GLY A 214 9.73 -6.17 -2.34
CA GLY A 214 8.58 -6.16 -3.25
C GLY A 214 7.24 -6.35 -2.56
N ILE A 215 6.18 -6.36 -3.37
CA ILE A 215 4.83 -6.71 -2.89
C ILE A 215 4.82 -8.20 -2.57
N PRO A 216 4.27 -8.66 -1.42
CA PRO A 216 4.27 -10.07 -1.03
C PRO A 216 3.81 -11.04 -2.12
N SER A 217 2.72 -10.74 -2.83
CA SER A 217 2.22 -11.61 -3.91
C SER A 217 3.19 -11.76 -5.08
N TRP A 218 3.98 -10.73 -5.41
CA TRP A 218 4.98 -10.80 -6.47
C TRP A 218 6.20 -11.62 -6.04
N VAL A 219 6.61 -11.46 -4.77
CA VAL A 219 7.71 -12.22 -4.19
C VAL A 219 7.35 -13.69 -4.05
N GLN A 220 6.11 -14.01 -3.65
CA GLN A 220 5.61 -15.37 -3.64
C GLN A 220 5.70 -16.01 -5.02
N ASN A 221 5.21 -15.33 -6.06
CA ASN A 221 5.26 -15.84 -7.43
C ASN A 221 6.70 -16.05 -7.93
N TYR A 222 7.62 -15.17 -7.57
CA TYR A 222 9.05 -15.35 -7.84
C TYR A 222 9.63 -16.58 -7.12
N PHE A 223 9.33 -16.78 -5.83
CA PHE A 223 9.79 -17.95 -5.08
C PHE A 223 9.22 -19.25 -5.63
N GLU A 224 7.91 -19.31 -5.90
CA GLU A 224 7.28 -20.49 -6.51
C GLU A 224 7.97 -20.84 -7.83
N ARG A 225 8.19 -19.84 -8.69
CA ARG A 225 8.86 -20.06 -9.97
C ARG A 225 10.33 -20.46 -9.82
N LEU A 226 11.04 -19.90 -8.84
CA LEU A 226 12.42 -20.27 -8.53
C LEU A 226 12.51 -21.75 -8.14
N LEU A 227 11.61 -22.22 -7.27
CA LEU A 227 11.59 -23.62 -6.82
C LEU A 227 11.22 -24.58 -7.96
N GLU A 228 10.27 -24.20 -8.83
CA GLU A 228 9.96 -24.97 -10.03
C GLU A 228 11.17 -25.11 -10.97
N VAL A 229 11.92 -24.04 -11.19
CA VAL A 229 13.08 -24.02 -12.12
C VAL A 229 14.29 -24.75 -11.54
N THR A 230 14.53 -24.63 -10.23
CA THR A 230 15.69 -25.23 -9.57
C THR A 230 15.46 -26.65 -9.08
N GLY A 231 14.20 -27.04 -8.86
CA GLY A 231 13.84 -28.30 -8.21
C GLY A 231 14.17 -28.36 -6.70
N ALA A 232 14.56 -27.23 -6.11
CA ALA A 232 14.83 -27.12 -4.68
C ALA A 232 13.54 -27.22 -3.85
N ALA A 233 13.64 -27.74 -2.63
CA ALA A 233 12.47 -27.88 -1.75
C ALA A 233 12.02 -26.54 -1.15
N ASN A 234 12.94 -25.59 -0.99
CA ASN A 234 12.69 -24.27 -0.39
C ASN A 234 13.76 -23.25 -0.82
N VAL A 235 13.49 -21.95 -0.59
CA VAL A 235 14.36 -20.86 -1.06
C VAL A 235 15.73 -20.90 -0.41
N LYS A 236 15.86 -21.35 0.85
CA LYS A 236 17.15 -21.44 1.56
C LYS A 236 18.10 -22.49 0.97
N GLU A 237 17.59 -23.51 0.28
CA GLU A 237 18.43 -24.44 -0.48
C GLU A 237 19.08 -23.76 -1.69
N VAL A 238 18.38 -22.81 -2.33
CA VAL A 238 18.91 -22.02 -3.46
C VAL A 238 19.78 -20.87 -2.96
N PHE A 239 19.32 -20.17 -1.92
CA PHE A 239 19.94 -18.98 -1.34
C PHE A 239 20.20 -19.15 0.16
N PRO A 240 21.29 -19.84 0.56
CA PRO A 240 21.58 -20.14 1.97
C PRO A 240 21.71 -18.90 2.87
N ASN A 241 22.13 -17.76 2.31
CA ASN A 241 22.33 -16.51 3.04
C ASN A 241 21.14 -15.55 2.98
N PHE A 242 20.00 -15.96 2.42
CA PHE A 242 18.79 -15.14 2.38
C PHE A 242 18.30 -14.86 3.80
N GLU A 243 18.21 -13.58 4.19
CA GLU A 243 17.94 -13.22 5.60
C GLU A 243 16.96 -12.06 5.81
N LEU A 244 16.59 -11.33 4.76
CA LEU A 244 15.75 -10.14 4.91
C LEU A 244 14.72 -10.00 3.77
N PHE A 245 13.45 -9.89 4.16
CA PHE A 245 12.35 -9.55 3.26
C PHE A 245 11.79 -8.15 3.57
N VAL A 246 11.84 -7.25 2.60
CA VAL A 246 11.28 -5.90 2.72
C VAL A 246 10.01 -5.80 1.91
N PHE A 247 8.92 -5.32 2.50
CA PHE A 247 7.63 -5.32 1.83
C PHE A 247 6.83 -4.05 2.10
N GLY A 248 5.82 -3.82 1.27
CA GLY A 248 4.87 -2.73 1.45
C GLY A 248 3.71 -2.86 0.48
N GLY A 249 2.70 -2.02 0.68
CA GLY A 249 1.53 -1.92 -0.21
C GLY A 249 0.42 -2.93 0.07
N VAL A 250 0.64 -3.95 0.90
CA VAL A 250 -0.41 -4.80 1.52
C VAL A 250 0.05 -5.40 2.84
N ALA A 251 -0.92 -5.81 3.66
CA ALA A 251 -0.70 -6.62 4.84
C ALA A 251 0.07 -7.92 4.48
N PHE A 252 1.11 -8.20 5.26
CA PHE A 252 1.91 -9.42 5.10
C PHE A 252 1.37 -10.60 5.90
N GLU A 253 0.60 -10.35 6.95
CA GLU A 253 0.13 -11.41 7.85
C GLU A 253 -0.58 -12.58 7.13
N PRO A 254 -1.45 -12.36 6.12
CA PRO A 254 -2.05 -13.46 5.36
C PRO A 254 -1.04 -14.33 4.59
N TYR A 255 0.15 -13.80 4.30
CA TYR A 255 1.21 -14.49 3.55
C TYR A 255 2.25 -15.16 4.45
N ARG A 256 2.26 -14.89 5.76
CA ARG A 256 3.35 -15.25 6.68
C ARG A 256 3.67 -16.74 6.67
N GLU A 257 2.67 -17.60 6.86
CA GLU A 257 2.86 -19.07 6.88
C GLU A 257 3.28 -19.63 5.51
N ARG A 258 2.71 -19.08 4.43
CA ARG A 258 3.09 -19.46 3.07
C ARG A 258 4.55 -19.10 2.80
N PHE A 259 4.99 -17.91 3.21
CA PHE A 259 6.38 -17.46 3.07
C PHE A 259 7.33 -18.31 3.92
N ARG A 260 6.97 -18.60 5.18
CA ARG A 260 7.75 -19.50 6.04
C ARG A 260 7.98 -20.85 5.37
N THR A 261 6.93 -21.42 4.78
CA THR A 261 7.00 -22.69 4.04
C THR A 261 7.87 -22.59 2.79
N LEU A 262 7.65 -21.58 1.95
CA LEU A 262 8.42 -21.39 0.71
C LEU A 262 9.90 -21.13 1.00
N ILE A 263 10.19 -20.36 2.05
CA ILE A 263 11.56 -20.01 2.42
C ILE A 263 12.28 -21.20 3.06
N GLY A 264 11.57 -22.02 3.83
CA GLY A 264 12.13 -23.14 4.58
C GLY A 264 12.74 -22.73 5.93
N ASP A 265 12.63 -21.46 6.30
CA ASP A 265 13.15 -20.86 7.53
C ASP A 265 12.40 -19.56 7.85
N GLU A 266 12.58 -19.04 9.05
CA GLU A 266 12.12 -17.70 9.42
C GLU A 266 13.18 -16.66 9.03
N VAL A 267 12.77 -15.58 8.37
CA VAL A 267 13.64 -14.46 7.99
C VAL A 267 13.11 -13.15 8.56
N ASP A 268 14.01 -12.21 8.80
CA ASP A 268 13.61 -10.89 9.27
C ASP A 268 12.77 -10.20 8.19
N THR A 269 11.80 -9.40 8.64
CA THR A 269 10.97 -8.60 7.76
C THR A 269 11.00 -7.12 8.12
N VAL A 270 10.92 -6.26 7.10
CA VAL A 270 10.76 -4.81 7.27
C VAL A 270 9.57 -4.33 6.45
N GLU A 271 8.55 -3.84 7.13
CA GLU A 271 7.36 -3.25 6.52
C GLU A 271 7.54 -1.76 6.19
N LEU A 272 7.04 -1.36 5.02
CA LEU A 272 7.06 -0.01 4.51
C LEU A 272 5.64 0.43 4.12
N PHE A 273 5.32 1.71 4.31
CA PHE A 273 4.09 2.34 3.82
C PHE A 273 4.36 3.46 2.80
N PRO A 274 4.76 3.10 1.55
CA PRO A 274 4.86 4.04 0.44
C PRO A 274 3.61 4.04 -0.44
N ALA A 275 3.34 5.18 -1.06
CA ALA A 275 2.42 5.37 -2.18
C ALA A 275 3.06 6.26 -3.25
N SER A 276 2.37 6.46 -4.38
CA SER A 276 2.85 7.39 -5.42
C SER A 276 2.86 8.83 -4.94
N GLU A 277 1.99 9.12 -3.96
CA GLU A 277 1.78 10.41 -3.32
C GLU A 277 2.81 10.74 -2.22
N GLY A 278 3.55 9.75 -1.73
CA GLY A 278 4.56 9.95 -0.69
C GLY A 278 4.96 8.65 0.02
N PHE A 279 6.01 8.73 0.83
CA PHE A 279 6.46 7.68 1.73
C PHE A 279 6.09 8.07 3.16
N PHE A 280 5.07 7.42 3.71
CA PHE A 280 4.40 7.91 4.92
C PHE A 280 4.98 7.33 6.20
N ALA A 281 5.28 6.03 6.24
CA ALA A 281 5.76 5.37 7.45
C ALA A 281 6.63 4.15 7.13
N TYR A 282 7.46 3.70 8.08
CA TYR A 282 8.20 2.45 7.97
C TYR A 282 8.42 1.79 9.33
N GLN A 283 8.65 0.48 9.31
CA GLN A 283 9.03 -0.30 10.48
C GLN A 283 10.44 0.11 10.93
N ASP A 284 10.52 0.69 12.12
CA ASP A 284 11.77 1.15 12.74
C ASP A 284 12.12 0.36 14.01
N GLN A 285 11.40 -0.71 14.31
CA GLN A 285 11.64 -1.62 15.45
C GLN A 285 11.45 -3.07 14.99
N LEU A 286 12.23 -4.00 15.57
CA LEU A 286 12.11 -5.44 15.27
C LEU A 286 10.94 -6.11 16.00
N LYS A 287 10.53 -5.51 17.12
CA LYS A 287 9.44 -5.98 17.98
C LYS A 287 8.51 -4.82 18.23
N GLY A 288 7.22 -5.11 18.39
CA GLY A 288 6.18 -4.10 18.56
C GLY A 288 5.33 -3.96 17.31
N GLU A 289 4.16 -3.35 17.50
CA GLU A 289 3.17 -3.13 16.45
C GLU A 289 3.34 -1.75 15.81
N GLY A 290 3.10 -1.67 14.50
CA GLY A 290 2.97 -0.43 13.77
C GLY A 290 4.27 0.19 13.25
N LEU A 291 4.07 1.05 12.26
CA LEU A 291 5.07 1.76 11.49
C LEU A 291 5.24 3.17 12.05
N ARG A 292 6.48 3.64 12.18
CA ARG A 292 6.73 5.02 12.62
C ARG A 292 6.42 5.98 11.47
N LEU A 293 5.58 6.98 11.77
CA LEU A 293 5.18 8.03 10.83
C LEU A 293 6.36 8.98 10.51
N ASN A 294 6.50 9.38 9.25
CA ASN A 294 7.50 10.34 8.77
C ASN A 294 7.04 11.78 9.01
N ILE A 295 7.29 12.29 10.22
CA ILE A 295 6.79 13.59 10.68
C ILE A 295 7.34 14.81 9.93
N ASP A 296 8.57 14.75 9.41
CA ASP A 296 9.32 15.95 8.97
C ASP A 296 10.08 15.67 7.67
N ASP A 297 9.34 15.17 6.67
CA ASP A 297 9.86 14.80 5.35
C ASP A 297 8.93 15.26 4.22
N GLY A 298 8.46 16.51 4.30
CA GLY A 298 7.77 17.19 3.18
C GLY A 298 6.28 16.91 3.04
N ILE A 299 5.68 16.16 3.97
CA ILE A 299 4.25 15.81 3.98
C ILE A 299 3.61 16.30 5.30
N PHE A 300 2.63 17.19 5.18
CA PHE A 300 1.72 17.58 6.24
C PHE A 300 0.51 16.64 6.25
N TYR A 301 0.14 16.16 7.45
CA TYR A 301 -0.89 15.16 7.65
C TYR A 301 -2.13 15.75 8.32
N GLU A 302 -3.29 15.43 7.76
CA GLU A 302 -4.60 15.61 8.36
C GLU A 302 -5.34 14.28 8.35
N PHE A 303 -6.33 14.15 9.22
CA PHE A 303 -7.04 12.90 9.45
C PHE A 303 -8.55 13.15 9.48
N ILE A 304 -9.32 12.20 8.96
CA ILE A 304 -10.78 12.22 9.09
C ILE A 304 -11.18 10.91 9.77
N PRO A 305 -11.88 10.91 10.90
CA PRO A 305 -12.40 9.68 11.48
C PRO A 305 -13.17 8.89 10.43
N ALA A 306 -12.86 7.60 10.28
CA ALA A 306 -13.45 6.78 9.22
C ALA A 306 -14.99 6.75 9.29
N ALA A 307 -15.55 6.79 10.51
CA ALA A 307 -16.99 6.86 10.76
C ALA A 307 -17.63 8.16 10.24
N GLU A 308 -16.92 9.29 10.31
CA GLU A 308 -17.41 10.60 9.87
C GLU A 308 -17.12 10.86 8.39
N TYR A 309 -16.40 9.96 7.70
CA TYR A 309 -15.86 10.27 6.37
C TYR A 309 -16.94 10.59 5.34
N PHE A 310 -18.13 10.00 5.40
CA PHE A 310 -19.21 10.28 4.44
C PHE A 310 -20.13 11.44 4.86
N GLU A 311 -19.87 12.06 6.01
CA GLU A 311 -20.64 13.20 6.48
C GLU A 311 -20.29 14.47 5.70
N SER A 312 -21.31 15.30 5.44
CA SER A 312 -21.15 16.54 4.68
C SER A 312 -20.36 17.61 5.44
N ASN A 313 -20.32 17.53 6.77
CA ASN A 313 -19.64 18.44 7.69
C ASN A 313 -18.42 17.81 8.38
N ARG A 314 -17.87 16.72 7.81
CA ARG A 314 -16.72 16.00 8.37
C ARG A 314 -15.55 16.93 8.69
N ARG A 315 -15.01 16.81 9.90
CA ARG A 315 -13.89 17.64 10.34
C ARG A 315 -12.55 17.03 9.92
N ARG A 316 -11.62 17.87 9.49
CA ARG A 316 -10.21 17.47 9.36
C ARG A 316 -9.48 17.74 10.66
N LEU A 317 -8.91 16.68 11.20
CA LEU A 317 -8.14 16.68 12.44
C LEU A 317 -6.65 16.85 12.13
N GLY A 318 -5.97 17.68 12.90
CA GLY A 318 -4.51 17.71 12.91
C GLY A 318 -3.93 16.51 13.67
N LEU A 319 -2.62 16.27 13.52
CA LEU A 319 -1.93 15.18 14.24
C LEU A 319 -2.04 15.26 15.78
N HIS A 320 -2.33 16.44 16.34
CA HIS A 320 -2.50 16.61 17.79
C HIS A 320 -3.89 16.19 18.31
N GLU A 321 -4.83 15.90 17.41
CA GLU A 321 -6.24 15.60 17.73
C GLU A 321 -6.60 14.13 17.49
N VAL A 322 -5.67 13.33 16.99
CA VAL A 322 -5.91 11.90 16.76
C VAL A 322 -5.84 11.11 18.07
N GLU A 323 -6.59 10.02 18.11
CA GLU A 323 -6.73 9.13 19.27
C GLU A 323 -6.27 7.71 18.95
N LEU A 324 -5.87 6.98 20.00
CA LEU A 324 -5.42 5.59 19.85
C LEU A 324 -6.60 4.69 19.47
N GLY A 325 -6.36 3.73 18.59
CA GLY A 325 -7.37 2.76 18.19
C GLY A 325 -8.47 3.28 17.25
N VAL A 326 -8.60 4.59 17.08
CA VAL A 326 -9.53 5.19 16.11
C VAL A 326 -8.97 5.04 14.69
N GLN A 327 -9.85 4.66 13.76
CA GLN A 327 -9.52 4.56 12.34
C GLN A 327 -9.71 5.90 11.65
N TYR A 328 -8.75 6.28 10.82
CA TYR A 328 -8.73 7.55 10.11
C TYR A 328 -8.47 7.34 8.62
N ALA A 329 -9.18 8.08 7.76
CA ALA A 329 -8.74 8.32 6.40
C ALA A 329 -7.55 9.29 6.42
N LEU A 330 -6.49 8.97 5.68
CA LEU A 330 -5.28 9.80 5.61
C LEU A 330 -5.42 10.89 4.54
N ILE A 331 -5.33 12.15 4.95
CA ILE A 331 -5.32 13.30 4.06
C ILE A 331 -3.92 13.93 4.10
N ILE A 332 -3.38 14.28 2.95
CA ILE A 332 -2.03 14.82 2.86
C ILE A 332 -1.98 16.17 2.14
N THR A 333 -1.04 17.00 2.57
CA THR A 333 -0.54 18.14 1.80
C THR A 333 0.96 18.01 1.68
N SER A 334 1.52 18.06 0.47
CA SER A 334 2.94 17.75 0.26
C SER A 334 3.67 18.74 -0.62
N ASN A 335 4.99 18.76 -0.48
CA ASN A 335 5.91 19.48 -1.36
C ASN A 335 6.01 18.89 -2.79
N ALA A 336 5.18 17.89 -3.11
CA ALA A 336 4.94 17.46 -4.49
C ALA A 336 3.82 18.27 -5.17
N GLY A 337 3.14 19.16 -4.44
CA GLY A 337 1.98 19.91 -4.93
C GLY A 337 0.66 19.17 -4.79
N LEU A 338 0.57 18.17 -3.92
CA LEU A 338 -0.72 17.60 -3.51
C LEU A 338 -1.25 18.43 -2.33
N TRP A 339 -2.49 18.93 -2.44
CA TRP A 339 -3.08 19.84 -1.45
C TRP A 339 -4.40 19.28 -0.94
N CYS A 340 -4.49 19.04 0.37
CA CYS A 340 -5.63 18.39 1.02
C CYS A 340 -6.09 17.13 0.26
N TYR A 341 -5.12 16.35 -0.22
CA TYR A 341 -5.35 15.21 -1.10
C TYR A 341 -5.69 13.97 -0.28
N ASP A 342 -6.82 13.37 -0.62
CA ASP A 342 -7.26 12.09 -0.10
C ASP A 342 -6.57 10.95 -0.85
N ILE A 343 -5.66 10.25 -0.17
CA ILE A 343 -4.94 9.11 -0.74
C ILE A 343 -5.81 7.85 -0.79
N GLY A 344 -6.95 7.85 -0.11
CA GLY A 344 -7.91 6.76 -0.05
C GLY A 344 -7.55 5.62 0.89
N ASP A 345 -6.47 5.72 1.66
CA ASP A 345 -6.04 4.72 2.66
C ASP A 345 -6.60 5.06 4.05
N THR A 346 -6.86 4.00 4.82
CA THR A 346 -7.21 4.10 6.24
C THR A 346 -6.07 3.61 7.12
N ILE A 347 -5.86 4.30 8.24
CA ILE A 347 -4.83 3.99 9.22
C ILE A 347 -5.43 4.00 10.63
N LYS A 348 -4.75 3.36 11.57
CA LYS A 348 -5.08 3.38 13.00
C LYS A 348 -3.81 3.63 13.81
N PHE A 349 -3.85 4.56 14.75
CA PHE A 349 -2.71 4.82 15.62
C PHE A 349 -2.61 3.77 16.73
N VAL A 350 -1.42 3.21 16.89
CA VAL A 350 -1.07 2.23 17.93
C VAL A 350 -0.08 2.78 18.96
N SER A 351 0.48 3.96 18.69
CA SER A 351 1.29 4.73 19.64
C SER A 351 1.22 6.21 19.26
N MET A 352 1.28 7.09 20.26
CA MET A 352 1.39 8.55 20.06
C MET A 352 2.81 9.08 20.33
N GLU A 353 3.64 8.32 21.07
CA GLU A 353 4.99 8.74 21.45
C GLU A 353 6.03 7.62 21.22
N PRO A 354 6.69 7.60 20.06
CA PRO A 354 6.38 8.37 18.85
C PRO A 354 5.08 7.89 18.19
N TYR A 355 4.55 8.69 17.26
CA TYR A 355 3.41 8.31 16.42
C TYR A 355 3.73 7.06 15.61
N ARG A 356 2.98 5.98 15.89
CA ARG A 356 3.01 4.73 15.12
C ARG A 356 1.61 4.40 14.63
N LEU A 357 1.54 3.89 13.42
CA LEU A 357 0.29 3.51 12.78
C LEU A 357 0.35 2.12 12.18
N VAL A 358 -0.81 1.50 12.05
CA VAL A 358 -1.04 0.36 11.16
C VAL A 358 -1.95 0.80 10.03
N VAL A 359 -1.73 0.26 8.83
CA VAL A 359 -2.60 0.50 7.67
C VAL A 359 -3.77 -0.47 7.77
N THR A 360 -5.00 0.03 7.87
CA THR A 360 -6.21 -0.80 8.06
C THR A 360 -6.98 -1.05 6.77
N GLY A 361 -6.60 -0.41 5.66
CA GLY A 361 -7.17 -0.67 4.34
C GLY A 361 -7.40 0.59 3.53
N ARG A 362 -8.56 0.64 2.84
CA ARG A 362 -8.95 1.69 1.91
C ARG A 362 -10.31 2.25 2.29
N ILE A 363 -10.44 3.57 2.38
CA ILE A 363 -11.68 4.24 2.81
C ILE A 363 -12.84 4.04 1.84
N LYS A 364 -12.57 3.72 0.57
CA LYS A 364 -13.59 3.40 -0.46
C LYS A 364 -13.78 1.89 -0.67
N HIS A 365 -13.06 1.02 0.05
CA HIS A 365 -13.24 -0.44 0.03
C HIS A 365 -13.87 -0.89 1.35
N PHE A 366 -15.12 -0.50 1.52
CA PHE A 366 -16.03 -0.94 2.55
C PHE A 366 -17.33 -1.35 1.85
N THR A 367 -18.08 -2.29 2.42
CA THR A 367 -19.49 -2.49 2.07
C THR A 367 -20.34 -1.80 3.14
N SER A 368 -21.16 -0.85 2.70
CA SER A 368 -22.21 -0.21 3.50
C SER A 368 -23.52 -0.21 2.72
N ALA A 369 -23.74 -1.23 1.89
CA ALA A 369 -24.97 -1.37 1.13
C ALA A 369 -26.20 -1.48 2.06
N PHE A 370 -25.99 -1.82 3.33
CA PHE A 370 -27.01 -1.95 4.36
C PHE A 370 -26.79 -1.03 5.57
N GLY A 371 -25.79 -0.14 5.53
CA GLY A 371 -25.42 0.77 6.63
C GLY A 371 -24.42 0.18 7.65
N GLU A 372 -23.83 -0.97 7.35
CA GLU A 372 -22.95 -1.74 8.24
C GLU A 372 -21.48 -1.27 8.27
N HIS A 373 -21.05 -0.57 7.22
CA HIS A 373 -19.67 -0.10 7.05
C HIS A 373 -18.61 -1.18 7.26
N VAL A 374 -18.86 -2.40 6.79
CA VAL A 374 -17.89 -3.50 6.90
C VAL A 374 -16.67 -3.20 6.04
N ILE A 375 -15.48 -3.28 6.63
CA ILE A 375 -14.20 -2.93 5.99
C ILE A 375 -13.38 -4.17 5.60
N ALA A 376 -12.35 -3.96 4.77
CA ALA A 376 -11.44 -5.02 4.32
C ALA A 376 -10.82 -5.82 5.48
N GLU A 377 -10.32 -5.16 6.52
CA GLU A 377 -9.71 -5.81 7.70
C GLU A 377 -10.70 -6.77 8.38
N GLU A 378 -11.98 -6.41 8.46
CA GLU A 378 -13.00 -7.23 9.13
C GLU A 378 -13.33 -8.47 8.32
N VAL A 379 -13.45 -8.35 7.00
CA VAL A 379 -13.71 -9.50 6.12
C VAL A 379 -12.49 -10.41 5.99
N GLU A 380 -11.28 -9.86 5.98
CA GLU A 380 -10.04 -10.64 6.00
C GLU A 380 -9.89 -11.41 7.33
N GLY A 381 -10.14 -10.74 8.46
CA GLY A 381 -10.14 -11.38 9.77
C GLY A 381 -11.23 -12.45 9.90
N ALA A 382 -12.42 -12.24 9.34
CA ALA A 382 -13.49 -13.23 9.34
C ALA A 382 -13.13 -14.51 8.56
N VAL A 383 -12.44 -14.36 7.42
CA VAL A 383 -11.93 -15.50 6.63
C VAL A 383 -10.82 -16.24 7.39
N GLN A 384 -9.93 -15.51 8.07
CA GLN A 384 -8.90 -16.12 8.91
C GLN A 384 -9.50 -16.98 10.02
N ASP A 385 -10.50 -16.46 10.75
CA ASP A 385 -11.20 -17.22 11.79
C ASP A 385 -11.87 -18.47 11.20
N ALA A 386 -12.52 -18.33 10.03
CA ALA A 386 -13.21 -19.43 9.38
C ALA A 386 -12.25 -20.53 8.93
N MET A 387 -11.10 -20.20 8.35
CA MET A 387 -10.06 -21.18 8.01
C MET A 387 -9.55 -21.90 9.26
N ALA A 388 -9.34 -21.16 10.35
CA ALA A 388 -8.87 -21.74 11.61
C ALA A 388 -9.89 -22.69 12.26
N SER A 389 -11.19 -22.40 12.18
CA SER A 389 -12.22 -23.19 12.85
C SER A 389 -12.85 -24.28 11.98
N ALA A 390 -13.05 -24.02 10.69
CA ALA A 390 -13.80 -24.88 9.77
C ALA A 390 -12.90 -25.58 8.73
N GLY A 391 -11.60 -25.26 8.69
CA GLY A 391 -10.65 -25.81 7.73
C GLY A 391 -10.72 -25.16 6.35
N GLY A 392 -10.03 -25.77 5.40
CA GLY A 392 -9.84 -25.22 4.05
C GLY A 392 -8.75 -24.15 3.99
N VAL A 393 -8.31 -23.84 2.77
CA VAL A 393 -7.28 -22.83 2.50
C VAL A 393 -7.77 -21.91 1.39
N VAL A 394 -8.07 -20.66 1.74
CA VAL A 394 -8.53 -19.64 0.79
C VAL A 394 -7.35 -19.08 0.00
N THR A 395 -7.47 -19.09 -1.32
CA THR A 395 -6.51 -18.47 -2.24
C THR A 395 -6.85 -16.99 -2.45
N GLU A 396 -8.12 -16.70 -2.73
CA GLU A 396 -8.61 -15.35 -3.01
C GLU A 396 -10.11 -15.26 -2.72
N PHE A 397 -10.61 -14.07 -2.37
CA PHE A 397 -12.03 -13.87 -2.09
C PHE A 397 -12.51 -12.45 -2.41
N HIS A 398 -13.82 -12.32 -2.64
CA HIS A 398 -14.52 -11.06 -2.81
C HIS A 398 -15.88 -11.09 -2.10
N VAL A 399 -16.24 -9.99 -1.45
CA VAL A 399 -17.55 -9.81 -0.82
C VAL A 399 -18.36 -8.76 -1.55
N ALA A 400 -19.59 -9.09 -1.93
CA ALA A 400 -20.53 -8.15 -2.51
C ALA A 400 -21.91 -8.27 -1.87
N PRO A 401 -22.67 -7.18 -1.76
CA PRO A 401 -24.03 -7.21 -1.25
C PRO A 401 -24.99 -7.80 -2.29
N GLU A 402 -25.90 -8.67 -1.84
CA GLU A 402 -27.13 -9.01 -2.56
C GLU A 402 -28.28 -8.24 -1.92
N VAL A 403 -28.68 -7.13 -2.54
CA VAL A 403 -29.64 -6.17 -1.99
C VAL A 403 -31.08 -6.56 -2.28
N SER A 404 -31.32 -7.35 -3.33
CA SER A 404 -32.68 -7.72 -3.78
C SER A 404 -32.72 -9.18 -4.22
N PRO A 405 -32.51 -10.12 -3.27
CA PRO A 405 -32.54 -11.53 -3.60
C PRO A 405 -33.95 -11.98 -4.02
N ALA A 406 -34.02 -12.98 -4.91
CA ALA A 406 -35.29 -13.55 -5.35
C ALA A 406 -36.12 -14.14 -4.19
N ASN A 407 -35.45 -14.62 -3.13
CA ASN A 407 -36.07 -15.13 -1.91
C ASN A 407 -35.23 -14.75 -0.67
N GLY A 408 -35.90 -14.36 0.42
CA GLY A 408 -35.28 -14.06 1.71
C GLY A 408 -34.85 -12.61 1.88
N LEU A 409 -34.14 -12.32 2.98
CA LEU A 409 -33.60 -10.99 3.28
C LEU A 409 -32.32 -10.71 2.48
N PRO A 410 -31.91 -9.44 2.30
CA PRO A 410 -30.61 -9.12 1.75
C PRO A 410 -29.44 -9.75 2.54
N PHE A 411 -28.29 -9.96 1.89
CA PHE A 411 -27.13 -10.60 2.51
C PHE A 411 -25.80 -10.19 1.88
N HIS A 412 -24.69 -10.52 2.55
CA HIS A 412 -23.37 -10.54 1.94
C HIS A 412 -23.12 -11.85 1.23
N GLU A 413 -22.80 -11.77 -0.06
CA GLU A 413 -22.35 -12.91 -0.84
C GLU A 413 -20.83 -12.91 -0.94
N TRP A 414 -20.25 -14.05 -0.59
CA TRP A 414 -18.82 -14.29 -0.51
C TRP A 414 -18.40 -15.20 -1.65
N PHE A 415 -17.68 -14.65 -2.60
CA PHE A 415 -17.10 -15.37 -3.71
C PHE A 415 -15.71 -15.84 -3.29
N ILE A 416 -15.50 -17.14 -3.13
CA ILE A 416 -14.27 -17.67 -2.55
C ILE A 416 -13.65 -18.72 -3.46
N GLU A 417 -12.37 -18.52 -3.78
CA GLU A 417 -11.53 -19.50 -4.44
C GLU A 417 -10.67 -20.21 -3.39
N PHE A 418 -10.79 -21.53 -3.29
CA PHE A 418 -10.03 -22.35 -2.36
C PHE A 418 -8.88 -23.07 -3.08
N SER A 419 -7.72 -23.13 -2.43
CA SER A 419 -6.65 -24.07 -2.80
C SER A 419 -6.88 -25.44 -2.19
N GLU A 420 -7.52 -25.49 -1.03
CA GLU A 420 -8.02 -26.69 -0.38
C GLU A 420 -9.42 -26.43 0.16
N LEU A 421 -10.41 -27.25 -0.24
CA LEU A 421 -11.78 -27.05 0.20
C LEU A 421 -11.94 -27.40 1.69
N PRO A 422 -12.74 -26.64 2.45
CA PRO A 422 -13.11 -27.03 3.80
C PRO A 422 -13.93 -28.33 3.77
N PRO A 423 -13.86 -29.16 4.82
CA PRO A 423 -14.70 -30.36 4.94
C PRO A 423 -16.20 -30.07 4.86
N ASP A 424 -16.62 -28.88 5.30
CA ASP A 424 -18.01 -28.41 5.25
C ASP A 424 -18.03 -26.91 4.90
N VAL A 425 -18.53 -26.62 3.70
CA VAL A 425 -18.63 -25.25 3.16
C VAL A 425 -19.70 -24.43 3.88
N GLU A 426 -20.77 -25.07 4.37
CA GLU A 426 -21.83 -24.37 5.09
C GLU A 426 -21.35 -24.00 6.50
N ALA A 427 -20.60 -24.89 7.15
CA ALA A 427 -19.89 -24.57 8.39
C ALA A 427 -18.89 -23.42 8.20
N PHE A 428 -18.14 -23.42 7.08
CA PHE A 428 -17.24 -22.32 6.73
C PHE A 428 -17.99 -21.00 6.55
N ALA A 429 -19.10 -20.99 5.81
CA ALA A 429 -19.93 -19.81 5.60
C ALA A 429 -20.45 -19.24 6.93
N LYS A 430 -20.89 -20.12 7.84
CA LYS A 430 -21.33 -19.73 9.18
C LYS A 430 -20.18 -19.11 9.98
N ALA A 431 -18.98 -19.71 9.94
CA ALA A 431 -17.81 -19.21 10.64
C ALA A 431 -17.37 -17.83 10.12
N VAL A 432 -17.43 -17.61 8.80
CA VAL A 432 -17.19 -16.27 8.20
C VAL A 432 -18.21 -15.26 8.72
N ASN A 433 -19.50 -15.59 8.70
CA ASN A 433 -20.55 -14.72 9.20
C ASN A 433 -20.32 -14.35 10.69
N GLU A 434 -20.02 -15.35 11.53
CA GLU A 434 -19.67 -15.13 12.94
C GLU A 434 -18.40 -14.28 13.10
N GLY A 435 -17.42 -14.44 12.23
CA GLY A 435 -16.20 -13.63 12.19
C GLY A 435 -16.49 -12.15 11.93
N VAL A 436 -17.43 -11.84 11.03
CA VAL A 436 -17.86 -10.45 10.79
C VAL A 436 -18.69 -9.94 11.97
N LEU A 437 -19.64 -10.72 12.50
CA LEU A 437 -20.47 -10.36 13.66
C LEU A 437 -19.63 -9.95 14.88
N LYS A 438 -18.49 -10.64 15.11
CA LYS A 438 -17.58 -10.34 16.22
C LYS A 438 -16.82 -9.02 16.04
N ARG A 439 -16.60 -8.59 14.79
CA ARG A 439 -15.74 -7.45 14.45
C ARG A 439 -16.54 -6.18 14.17
N ASN A 440 -17.73 -6.32 13.59
CA ASN A 440 -18.55 -5.20 13.15
C ASN A 440 -19.89 -5.15 13.91
N PRO A 441 -20.07 -4.20 14.85
CA PRO A 441 -21.29 -4.09 15.66
C PRO A 441 -22.52 -3.70 14.85
N TYR A 442 -22.37 -2.92 13.77
CA TYR A 442 -23.50 -2.55 12.91
C TYR A 442 -24.01 -3.76 12.11
N TYR A 443 -23.11 -4.56 11.57
CA TYR A 443 -23.46 -5.83 10.93
C TYR A 443 -24.20 -6.76 11.89
N HIS A 444 -23.76 -6.81 13.15
CA HIS A 444 -24.45 -7.55 14.22
C HIS A 444 -25.88 -7.07 14.44
N ASP A 445 -26.10 -5.77 14.51
CA ASP A 445 -27.43 -5.19 14.70
C ASP A 445 -28.35 -5.44 13.50
N LEU A 446 -27.83 -5.40 12.27
CA LEU A 446 -28.59 -5.70 11.07
C LEU A 446 -29.02 -7.17 10.98
N ILE A 447 -28.15 -8.10 11.40
CA ILE A 447 -28.48 -9.54 11.45
C ILE A 447 -29.48 -9.81 12.60
N SER A 448 -29.22 -9.28 13.80
CA SER A 448 -30.07 -9.47 14.97
C SER A 448 -31.45 -8.82 14.82
N GLY A 449 -31.51 -7.69 14.12
CA GLY A 449 -32.74 -6.98 13.77
C GLY A 449 -33.50 -7.61 12.59
N ALA A 450 -33.03 -8.74 12.05
CA ALA A 450 -33.58 -9.41 10.88
C ALA A 450 -33.74 -8.48 9.65
N ILE A 451 -32.80 -7.56 9.48
CA ILE A 451 -32.66 -6.70 8.29
C ILE A 451 -31.83 -7.44 7.24
N LEU A 452 -30.81 -8.18 7.68
CA LEU A 452 -30.00 -9.08 6.86
C LEU A 452 -30.22 -10.54 7.26
N GLN A 453 -30.06 -11.45 6.29
CA GLN A 453 -29.81 -12.86 6.59
C GLN A 453 -28.29 -13.13 6.61
N ASN A 454 -27.92 -14.29 7.14
CA ASN A 454 -26.52 -14.72 7.21
C ASN A 454 -25.84 -14.71 5.83
N ALA A 455 -24.54 -14.44 5.85
CA ALA A 455 -23.68 -14.48 4.68
C ALA A 455 -23.78 -15.81 3.92
N LYS A 456 -23.70 -15.75 2.59
CA LYS A 456 -23.68 -16.92 1.72
C LYS A 456 -22.33 -17.04 1.04
N VAL A 457 -21.78 -18.25 1.01
CA VAL A 457 -20.54 -18.55 0.28
C VAL A 457 -20.88 -19.15 -1.08
N ARG A 458 -20.28 -18.58 -2.12
CA ARG A 458 -20.23 -19.11 -3.47
C ARG A 458 -18.81 -19.58 -3.76
N LEU A 459 -18.70 -20.87 -4.09
CA LEU A 459 -17.45 -21.46 -4.51
C LEU A 459 -17.10 -20.99 -5.92
N LEU A 460 -15.85 -20.59 -6.10
CA LEU A 460 -15.27 -20.27 -7.39
C LEU A 460 -14.30 -21.35 -7.83
N GLU A 461 -14.24 -21.58 -9.14
CA GLU A 461 -13.22 -22.43 -9.73
C GLU A 461 -11.83 -21.81 -9.58
N LYS A 462 -10.81 -22.67 -9.56
CA LYS A 462 -9.42 -22.24 -9.49
C LYS A 462 -9.06 -21.36 -10.70
N GLY A 463 -8.55 -20.16 -10.45
CA GLY A 463 -8.21 -19.18 -11.49
C GLY A 463 -9.34 -18.21 -11.86
N ALA A 464 -10.53 -18.30 -11.25
CA ALA A 464 -11.66 -17.41 -11.56
C ALA A 464 -11.31 -15.94 -11.31
N PHE A 465 -10.61 -15.60 -10.21
CA PHE A 465 -10.18 -14.23 -9.94
C PHE A 465 -9.15 -13.74 -10.96
N HIS A 466 -8.24 -14.61 -11.38
CA HIS A 466 -7.24 -14.30 -12.39
C HIS A 466 -7.90 -13.96 -13.73
N GLN A 467 -8.89 -14.78 -14.14
CA GLN A 467 -9.64 -14.57 -15.37
C GLN A 467 -10.57 -13.35 -15.31
N ALA A 468 -11.20 -13.08 -14.17
CA ALA A 468 -11.98 -11.84 -13.98
C ALA A 468 -11.09 -10.59 -14.06
N MET A 469 -9.89 -10.64 -13.49
CA MET A 469 -8.92 -9.55 -13.61
C MET A 469 -8.39 -9.41 -15.05
N ALA A 470 -8.28 -10.50 -15.79
CA ALA A 470 -7.93 -10.53 -17.22
C ALA A 470 -8.93 -9.81 -18.10
N ASN A 471 -10.20 -10.15 -17.95
CA ASN A 471 -11.30 -9.58 -18.72
C ASN A 471 -11.42 -8.06 -18.53
N ARG A 472 -11.00 -7.54 -17.36
CA ARG A 472 -10.90 -6.10 -17.08
C ARG A 472 -9.67 -5.41 -17.67
N GLY A 473 -8.81 -6.13 -18.38
CA GLY A 473 -7.51 -5.61 -18.83
C GLY A 473 -6.56 -5.27 -17.69
N LYS A 474 -6.74 -5.89 -16.51
CA LYS A 474 -5.99 -5.65 -15.27
C LYS A 474 -5.06 -6.82 -14.88
N LEU A 475 -4.73 -7.69 -15.83
CA LEU A 475 -3.69 -8.72 -15.67
C LEU A 475 -2.30 -8.07 -15.55
N GLY A 476 -1.62 -8.31 -14.43
CA GLY A 476 -0.31 -7.75 -14.14
C GLY A 476 -0.34 -6.28 -13.64
N GLY A 477 0.65 -5.93 -12.82
CA GLY A 477 0.75 -4.62 -12.14
C GLY A 477 0.20 -4.59 -10.70
N GLN A 478 0.07 -3.40 -10.09
CA GLN A 478 -0.46 -3.20 -8.72
C GLN A 478 -1.98 -3.44 -8.59
N ASN A 479 -2.63 -3.99 -9.60
CA ASN A 479 -4.08 -4.18 -9.60
C ASN A 479 -4.42 -5.47 -8.83
N LYS A 480 -5.03 -5.33 -7.66
CA LYS A 480 -5.55 -6.46 -6.87
C LYS A 480 -7.06 -6.60 -7.06
N PRO A 481 -7.63 -7.82 -7.00
CA PRO A 481 -9.06 -7.99 -6.86
C PRO A 481 -9.56 -7.19 -5.65
N PRO A 482 -10.67 -6.45 -5.75
CA PRO A 482 -11.24 -5.78 -4.58
C PRO A 482 -11.70 -6.85 -3.58
N ARG A 483 -11.32 -6.73 -2.30
CA ARG A 483 -11.75 -7.65 -1.23
C ARG A 483 -13.26 -7.57 -0.97
N LEU A 484 -13.81 -6.38 -1.14
CA LEU A 484 -15.22 -6.08 -0.98
C LEU A 484 -15.61 -4.87 -1.81
N ALA A 485 -16.88 -4.78 -2.18
CA ALA A 485 -17.42 -3.63 -2.91
C ALA A 485 -18.87 -3.34 -2.51
N ASN A 486 -19.29 -2.08 -2.65
CA ASN A 486 -20.68 -1.65 -2.46
C ASN A 486 -21.62 -2.06 -3.61
N GLY A 487 -21.08 -2.52 -4.73
CA GLY A 487 -21.83 -2.90 -5.93
C GLY A 487 -21.40 -4.26 -6.45
N ARG A 488 -22.18 -4.79 -7.39
CA ARG A 488 -22.02 -6.17 -7.89
C ARG A 488 -21.23 -6.28 -9.20
N ASP A 489 -20.62 -5.20 -9.71
CA ASP A 489 -19.93 -5.24 -11.02
C ASP A 489 -18.83 -6.30 -11.10
N PHE A 490 -18.10 -6.53 -10.00
CA PHE A 490 -17.07 -7.59 -9.94
C PHE A 490 -17.67 -8.95 -9.61
N ALA A 491 -18.63 -9.02 -8.68
CA ALA A 491 -19.41 -10.22 -8.41
C ALA A 491 -20.06 -10.80 -9.67
N ALA A 492 -20.75 -9.98 -10.47
CA ALA A 492 -21.40 -10.37 -11.72
C ALA A 492 -20.42 -10.86 -12.79
N GLU A 493 -19.14 -10.48 -12.71
CA GLU A 493 -18.09 -11.03 -13.57
C GLU A 493 -17.63 -12.40 -13.08
N LEU A 494 -17.44 -12.56 -11.77
CA LEU A 494 -17.12 -13.86 -11.15
C LEU A 494 -18.26 -14.86 -11.37
N GLU A 495 -19.53 -14.43 -11.27
CA GLU A 495 -20.70 -15.28 -11.53
C GLU A 495 -20.73 -15.83 -12.95
N ARG A 496 -20.40 -15.00 -13.95
CA ARG A 496 -20.34 -15.41 -15.36
C ARG A 496 -19.28 -16.48 -15.60
N LEU A 497 -18.21 -16.48 -14.82
CA LEU A 497 -17.14 -17.49 -14.91
C LEU A 497 -17.51 -18.81 -14.22
N THR A 498 -18.51 -18.82 -13.32
CA THR A 498 -19.01 -20.04 -12.66
C THR A 498 -20.19 -20.72 -13.37
N GLN A 499 -20.67 -20.18 -14.50
CA GLN A 499 -21.81 -20.72 -15.25
C GLN A 499 -21.40 -21.57 -16.47
N HIS A 500 -20.12 -21.90 -16.58
CA HIS A 500 -19.56 -22.88 -17.53
C HIS A 500 -18.88 -23.98 -16.75
#